data_AF-A0A8C7ESD0-F1
#
_entry.id   AF-A0A8C7ESD0-F1
#
_cell.length_a   1.000
_cell.length_b   1.000
_cell.length_c   1.000
_cell.angle_alpha   90.00
_cell.angle_beta   90.00
_cell.angle_gamma   90.00
#
_symmetry.space_group_name_H-M   'P 1'
#
loop_
_entity.id
_entity.type
_entity.pdbx_description
1 polymer ?
#
loop_
_entity_poly.entity_id
_entity_poly.type
_entity_poly.pdbx_seq_one_letter_code
_entity_poly.pdbx_strand_id
1 'polypeptide(L)'
;MDFAFLINFATNLSDYFLMIEDDVTCAPGFVTQIATAVSAWRNKPWLTLNFSQLDYTGKLFRTRDLPCLVHFLFLFYQKMPWDYLLTHFHDLLMEPAPIQFFPSLFQHMGNYSFFDSKFNSLKDKEIEKNDPGFPSNPAASIYTSLKVANDSVLMNAYSLDKSFFYTKSAEAGNHLTVVLDVPAKVFQVQVLTGSYLKGRNRLEKGQVELGYDATNRVNDCDDYILLGLLENGTLNKQVLSDESGKKVKCVRLLVTATPPSGIIDTSTYGLSEV
;
A
#
# COMPACT_ATOMS: atom_id res chain seq x y z
N MET A 1 28.69 -0.30 8.63
CA MET A 1 29.26 0.00 9.97
C MET A 1 28.98 1.47 10.35
N ASP A 2 28.29 2.22 9.49
CA ASP A 2 28.36 3.68 9.45
C ASP A 2 27.28 4.37 10.31
N PHE A 3 26.12 3.73 10.51
CA PHE A 3 25.01 4.33 11.26
C PHE A 3 25.29 4.52 12.75
N ALA A 4 25.95 3.56 13.41
CA ALA A 4 26.25 3.69 14.84
C ALA A 4 27.15 4.91 15.13
N PHE A 5 28.15 5.14 14.27
CA PHE A 5 29.03 6.31 14.37
C PHE A 5 28.29 7.61 14.05
N LEU A 6 27.45 7.62 13.01
CA LEU A 6 26.66 8.80 12.63
C LEU A 6 25.67 9.20 13.75
N ILE A 7 24.94 8.23 14.29
CA ILE A 7 24.01 8.44 15.39
C ILE A 7 24.76 8.95 16.62
N ASN A 8 25.90 8.33 16.96
CA ASN A 8 26.73 8.76 18.09
C ASN A 8 27.22 10.21 17.93
N PHE A 9 27.67 10.57 16.73
CA PHE A 9 28.08 11.94 16.42
C PHE A 9 26.93 12.95 16.59
N ALA A 10 25.71 12.56 16.23
CA ALA A 10 24.54 13.43 16.29
C ALA A 10 23.95 13.64 17.71
N THR A 11 24.40 12.89 18.72
CA THR A 11 23.84 12.88 20.09
C THR A 11 23.77 14.23 20.80
N ASN A 12 24.51 15.26 20.34
CA ASN A 12 24.51 16.59 20.96
C ASN A 12 24.23 17.73 19.97
N LEU A 13 23.68 17.42 18.79
CA LEU A 13 23.51 18.42 17.72
C LEU A 13 22.11 19.03 17.64
N SER A 14 21.08 18.32 18.09
CA SER A 14 19.67 18.75 18.00
C SER A 14 18.77 17.93 18.91
N ASP A 15 17.51 18.32 19.06
CA ASP A 15 16.53 17.58 19.87
C ASP A 15 16.07 16.25 19.25
N TYR A 16 16.15 16.15 17.92
CA TYR A 16 15.68 14.99 17.15
C TYR A 16 16.67 14.61 16.06
N PHE A 17 16.87 13.31 15.86
CA PHE A 17 17.71 12.78 14.80
C PHE A 17 16.86 12.06 13.76
N LEU A 18 16.93 12.52 12.51
CA LEU A 18 16.24 11.92 11.37
C LEU A 18 17.25 11.17 10.51
N MET A 19 17.08 9.86 10.41
CA MET A 19 17.89 9.00 9.57
C MET A 19 17.28 8.89 8.18
N ILE A 20 18.04 9.32 7.17
CA ILE A 20 17.69 9.21 5.74
C ILE A 20 18.90 8.61 5.02
N GLU A 21 18.64 7.79 4.00
CA GLU A 21 19.67 7.11 3.20
C GLU A 21 20.01 7.95 1.97
N ASP A 22 20.99 7.48 1.20
CA ASP A 22 21.25 8.00 -0.14
C ASP A 22 20.09 7.71 -1.11
N ASP A 23 20.08 8.46 -2.21
CA ASP A 23 19.09 8.35 -3.28
C ASP A 23 17.62 8.47 -2.85
N VAL A 24 17.31 9.16 -1.75
CA VAL A 24 15.91 9.32 -1.31
C VAL A 24 15.23 10.55 -1.93
N THR A 25 14.08 10.34 -2.56
CA THR A 25 13.11 11.39 -2.86
C THR A 25 12.23 11.72 -1.66
N CYS A 26 12.04 13.01 -1.42
CA CYS A 26 11.27 13.54 -0.31
C CYS A 26 9.91 14.08 -0.77
N ALA A 27 8.88 13.87 0.05
CA ALA A 27 7.57 14.49 -0.16
C ALA A 27 7.63 16.02 0.01
N PRO A 28 6.84 16.79 -0.76
CA PRO A 28 6.76 18.24 -0.57
C PRO A 28 6.38 18.62 0.86
N GLY A 29 7.16 19.51 1.47
CA GLY A 29 6.90 19.99 2.84
C GLY A 29 7.18 18.98 3.95
N PHE A 30 7.94 17.91 3.70
CA PHE A 30 8.20 16.83 4.67
C PHE A 30 8.66 17.33 6.05
N VAL A 31 9.50 18.38 6.12
CA VAL A 31 9.95 18.96 7.39
C VAL A 31 8.78 19.48 8.23
N THR A 32 7.84 20.19 7.61
CA THR A 32 6.65 20.72 8.29
C THR A 32 5.74 19.59 8.75
N GLN A 33 5.62 18.53 7.96
CA GLN A 33 4.83 17.34 8.31
C GLN A 33 5.45 16.60 9.50
N ILE A 34 6.77 16.40 9.51
CA ILE A 34 7.50 15.80 10.63
C ILE A 34 7.36 16.66 11.89
N ALA A 35 7.54 17.98 11.79
CA ALA A 35 7.38 18.89 12.93
C ALA A 35 5.96 18.83 13.53
N THR A 36 4.95 18.71 12.67
CA THR A 36 3.54 18.55 13.08
C THR A 36 3.32 17.22 13.79
N ALA A 37 3.87 16.12 13.25
CA ALA A 37 3.82 14.80 13.87
C ALA A 37 4.50 14.81 15.25
N VAL A 38 5.72 15.34 15.34
CA VAL A 38 6.44 15.48 16.61
C VAL A 38 5.63 16.27 17.64
N SER A 39 4.96 17.35 17.21
CA SER A 39 4.10 18.14 18.08
C SER A 39 2.88 17.35 18.58
N ALA A 40 2.24 16.57 17.71
CA ALA A 40 1.10 15.71 18.06
C ALA A 40 1.48 14.57 19.03
N TRP A 41 2.73 14.12 18.99
CA TRP A 41 3.27 13.04 19.82
C TRP A 41 4.14 13.53 20.99
N ARG A 42 4.18 14.83 21.26
CA ARG A 42 5.05 15.44 22.29
C ARG A 42 4.84 14.86 23.69
N ASN A 43 3.59 14.52 24.03
CA ASN A 43 3.19 14.04 25.36
C ASN A 43 2.92 12.52 25.39
N LYS A 44 3.22 11.79 24.31
CA LYS A 44 3.02 10.34 24.22
C LYS A 44 4.35 9.60 24.29
N PRO A 45 4.40 8.39 24.89
CA PRO A 45 5.59 7.54 24.78
C PRO A 45 5.73 7.06 23.33
N TRP A 46 6.95 7.17 22.80
CA TRP A 46 7.36 6.62 21.51
C TRP A 46 8.88 6.52 21.48
N LEU A 47 9.41 5.53 20.76
CA LEU A 47 10.86 5.34 20.58
C LEU A 47 11.31 5.80 19.19
N THR A 48 10.55 5.42 18.16
CA THR A 48 10.85 5.71 16.75
C THR A 48 9.58 6.10 16.02
N LEU A 49 9.62 7.19 15.24
CA LEU A 49 8.59 7.52 14.25
C LEU A 49 9.13 7.20 12.85
N ASN A 50 8.43 6.35 12.10
CA ASN A 50 8.82 5.95 10.75
C ASN A 50 8.03 6.76 9.72
N PHE A 51 8.71 7.49 8.85
CA PHE A 51 8.14 8.26 7.74
C PHE A 51 8.50 7.67 6.37
N SER A 52 9.03 6.45 6.33
CA SER A 52 9.19 5.67 5.11
C SER A 52 8.60 4.30 5.33
N GLN A 53 8.04 3.71 4.28
CA GLN A 53 7.69 2.30 4.27
C GLN A 53 8.94 1.44 4.44
N LEU A 54 10.11 1.87 3.97
CA LEU A 54 11.35 1.10 4.05
C LEU A 54 11.93 1.11 5.46
N ASP A 55 12.27 -0.07 5.99
CA ASP A 55 12.84 -0.23 7.33
C ASP A 55 14.26 0.33 7.51
N TYR A 56 14.87 0.85 6.45
CA TYR A 56 16.22 1.40 6.48
C TYR A 56 16.28 2.93 6.34
N THR A 57 15.16 3.63 6.09
CA THR A 57 15.17 5.09 5.91
C THR A 57 13.97 5.80 6.55
N GLY A 58 14.03 7.12 6.68
CA GLY A 58 12.94 7.94 7.20
C GLY A 58 12.61 7.71 8.67
N LYS A 59 13.58 7.30 9.49
CA LYS A 59 13.36 7.00 10.92
C LYS A 59 13.77 8.18 11.79
N LEU A 60 12.83 8.67 12.59
CA LEU A 60 13.05 9.78 13.53
C LEU A 60 13.18 9.25 14.96
N PHE A 61 14.23 9.70 15.64
CA PHE A 61 14.55 9.38 17.02
C PHE A 61 14.62 10.65 17.85
N ARG A 62 14.37 10.54 19.16
CA ARG A 62 14.71 11.60 20.11
C ARG A 62 16.18 11.47 20.47
N THR A 63 16.89 12.60 20.45
CA THR A 63 18.33 12.60 20.72
C THR A 63 18.67 12.05 22.09
N ARG A 64 17.81 12.29 23.10
CA ARG A 64 17.97 11.76 24.47
C ARG A 64 17.97 10.22 24.55
N ASP A 65 17.36 9.54 23.58
CA ASP A 65 17.24 8.07 23.55
C ASP A 65 18.40 7.43 22.76
N LEU A 66 19.14 8.23 21.97
CA LEU A 66 20.23 7.76 21.11
C LEU A 66 21.39 7.09 21.84
N PRO A 67 21.87 7.55 23.02
CA PRO A 67 22.99 6.89 23.70
C PRO A 67 22.70 5.40 23.99
N CYS A 68 21.46 5.07 24.36
CA CYS A 68 21.06 3.68 24.59
C CYS A 68 21.11 2.87 23.29
N LEU A 69 20.55 3.41 22.20
CA LEU A 69 20.58 2.78 20.88
C LEU A 69 22.02 2.60 20.37
N VAL A 70 22.87 3.60 20.50
CA VAL A 70 24.28 3.57 20.06
C VAL A 70 25.06 2.47 20.78
N HIS A 71 24.92 2.36 22.10
CA HIS A 71 25.58 1.29 22.85
C HIS A 71 25.11 -0.08 22.38
N PHE A 72 23.80 -0.26 22.16
CA PHE A 72 23.27 -1.50 21.63
C PHE A 72 23.87 -1.82 20.25
N LEU A 73 23.89 -0.84 19.34
CA LEU A 73 24.47 -1.03 18.00
C LEU A 73 25.96 -1.37 18.07
N PHE A 74 26.75 -0.71 18.92
CA PHE A 74 28.17 -1.03 19.08
C PHE A 74 28.43 -2.44 19.61
N LEU A 75 27.52 -3.01 20.40
CA LEU A 75 27.65 -4.38 20.87
C LEU A 75 27.35 -5.42 19.78
N PHE A 76 26.42 -5.11 18.86
CA PHE A 76 25.87 -6.11 17.94
C PHE A 76 26.13 -5.85 16.44
N TYR A 77 26.86 -4.79 16.06
CA TYR A 77 27.05 -4.41 14.65
C TYR A 77 27.66 -5.49 13.75
N GLN A 78 28.42 -6.45 14.32
CA GLN A 78 29.01 -7.56 13.56
C GLN A 78 28.07 -8.78 13.44
N LYS A 79 26.95 -8.78 14.16
CA LYS A 79 26.07 -9.95 14.27
C LYS A 79 24.92 -9.93 13.29
N MET A 80 24.35 -8.75 13.05
CA MET A 80 23.19 -8.58 12.17
C MET A 80 23.21 -7.22 11.46
N PRO A 81 22.51 -7.10 10.32
CA PRO A 81 22.23 -5.81 9.70
C PRO A 81 21.45 -4.87 10.65
N TRP A 82 21.56 -3.57 10.41
CA TRP A 82 21.09 -2.53 11.33
C TRP A 82 19.55 -2.54 11.52
N ASP A 83 18.79 -2.82 10.48
CA ASP A 83 17.33 -2.94 10.46
C ASP A 83 16.84 -4.06 11.39
N TYR A 84 17.50 -5.22 11.37
CA TYR A 84 17.25 -6.30 12.31
C TYR A 84 17.64 -5.92 13.73
N LEU A 85 18.78 -5.24 13.91
CA LEU A 85 19.21 -4.76 15.22
C LEU A 85 18.21 -3.77 15.82
N LEU A 86 17.69 -2.85 15.00
CA LEU A 86 16.69 -1.90 15.46
C LEU A 86 15.39 -2.61 15.88
N THR A 87 14.94 -3.59 15.10
CA THR A 87 13.77 -4.42 15.45
C THR A 87 13.97 -5.11 16.80
N HIS A 88 15.12 -5.76 16.99
CA HIS A 88 15.44 -6.40 18.28
C HIS A 88 15.56 -5.41 19.43
N PHE A 89 16.06 -4.20 19.19
CA PHE A 89 16.12 -3.15 20.20
C PHE A 89 14.72 -2.74 20.67
N HIS A 90 13.76 -2.61 19.74
CA HIS A 90 12.35 -2.38 20.09
C HIS A 90 11.77 -3.51 20.94
N ASP A 91 11.99 -4.77 20.54
CA ASP A 91 11.51 -5.95 21.27
C ASP A 91 12.04 -6.00 22.71
N LEU A 92 13.34 -5.72 22.89
CA LEU A 92 14.01 -5.73 24.19
C LEU A 92 13.50 -4.66 25.14
N LEU A 93 13.07 -3.51 24.62
CA LEU A 93 12.52 -2.42 25.42
C LEU A 93 11.04 -2.61 25.77
N MET A 94 10.39 -3.68 25.28
CA MET A 94 8.95 -3.95 25.46
C MET A 94 8.06 -2.76 25.06
N GLU A 95 8.55 -1.90 24.18
CA GLU A 95 7.82 -0.75 23.67
C GLU A 95 6.90 -1.18 22.51
N PRO A 96 5.75 -0.50 22.30
CA PRO A 96 4.90 -0.77 21.16
C PRO A 96 5.68 -0.63 19.84
N ALA A 97 5.24 -1.37 18.83
CA ALA A 97 5.83 -1.38 17.50
C ALA A 97 6.07 0.06 16.96
N PRO A 98 7.10 0.27 16.12
CA PRO A 98 7.39 1.57 15.53
C PRO A 98 6.14 2.26 14.96
N ILE A 99 5.96 3.54 15.25
CA ILE A 99 4.79 4.29 14.77
C ILE A 99 5.04 4.63 13.31
N GLN A 100 4.32 3.94 12.43
CA GLN A 100 4.41 4.11 10.99
C GLN A 100 3.47 5.23 10.51
N PHE A 101 4.04 6.22 9.84
CA PHE A 101 3.31 7.30 9.17
C PHE A 101 3.08 6.95 7.70
N PHE A 102 1.88 7.32 7.26
CA PHE A 102 1.33 7.17 5.92
C PHE A 102 0.72 8.54 5.60
N PRO A 103 1.21 9.30 4.59
CA PRO A 103 2.27 8.98 3.62
C PRO A 103 3.67 8.68 4.09
N SER A 104 4.32 7.78 3.33
CA SER A 104 5.77 7.80 3.21
C SER A 104 6.21 9.18 2.73
N LEU A 105 6.94 9.90 3.57
CA LEU A 105 7.60 11.14 3.22
C LEU A 105 8.92 10.89 2.45
N PHE A 106 9.43 9.66 2.48
CA PHE A 106 10.73 9.28 1.91
C PHE A 106 10.59 8.01 1.05
N GLN A 107 11.05 8.10 -0.21
CA GLN A 107 11.02 7.03 -1.21
C GLN A 107 12.41 6.86 -1.85
N HIS A 108 12.95 5.63 -1.90
CA HIS A 108 14.34 5.37 -2.33
C HIS A 108 14.48 5.15 -3.86
N MET A 109 15.33 5.94 -4.52
CA MET A 109 15.65 5.92 -5.95
C MET A 109 16.87 5.02 -6.25
N GLY A 110 16.71 3.70 -6.18
CA GLY A 110 17.79 2.79 -6.58
C GLY A 110 17.38 1.33 -6.71
N ASN A 111 17.96 0.60 -7.66
CA ASN A 111 17.86 -0.85 -7.77
C ASN A 111 19.07 -1.48 -7.06
N TYR A 112 18.94 -1.87 -5.79
CA TYR A 112 19.94 -2.71 -5.14
C TYR A 112 19.62 -4.19 -5.30
N SER A 113 20.60 -4.92 -5.83
CA SER A 113 20.71 -6.37 -5.85
C SER A 113 21.73 -6.83 -4.78
N PHE A 114 21.50 -8.02 -4.19
CA PHE A 114 22.33 -8.78 -3.24
C PHE A 114 22.14 -8.54 -1.72
N PHE A 115 21.08 -9.12 -1.14
CA PHE A 115 21.22 -10.34 -0.33
C PHE A 115 19.84 -11.03 -0.23
N ASP A 116 19.78 -12.25 -0.77
CA ASP A 116 18.58 -13.06 -0.86
C ASP A 116 18.25 -13.65 0.52
N SER A 117 17.22 -13.11 1.17
CA SER A 117 16.10 -13.86 1.76
C SER A 117 15.27 -12.95 2.67
N LYS A 118 13.98 -12.80 2.33
CA LYS A 118 12.88 -12.40 3.25
C LYS A 118 12.47 -10.93 3.41
N PHE A 119 12.85 -10.01 2.53
CA PHE A 119 12.31 -8.63 2.53
C PHE A 119 11.88 -8.19 1.12
N ASN A 120 10.79 -8.77 0.61
CA ASN A 120 10.08 -8.27 -0.58
C ASN A 120 8.73 -7.69 -0.16
N SER A 121 8.81 -6.57 0.53
CA SER A 121 7.69 -5.67 0.72
C SER A 121 8.34 -4.32 0.98
N LEU A 122 7.66 -3.24 0.63
CA LEU A 122 8.16 -1.87 0.77
C LEU A 122 8.96 -1.45 -0.48
N LYS A 123 8.22 -1.13 -1.54
CA LYS A 123 8.52 0.01 -2.39
C LYS A 123 7.19 0.68 -2.71
N ASP A 124 7.03 1.83 -2.07
CA ASP A 124 6.37 3.06 -2.49
C ASP A 124 5.00 2.98 -3.15
N LYS A 125 4.03 3.67 -2.55
CA LYS A 125 3.11 4.58 -3.24
C LYS A 125 2.24 5.30 -2.22
N GLU A 126 2.64 6.52 -1.88
CA GLU A 126 1.67 7.54 -1.54
C GLU A 126 1.89 8.76 -2.43
N ILE A 127 0.93 8.93 -3.33
CA ILE A 127 0.57 10.20 -3.92
C ILE A 127 -0.75 10.54 -3.22
N GLU A 128 -0.66 11.46 -2.27
CA GLU A 128 -1.79 12.06 -1.55
C GLU A 128 -2.82 12.65 -2.51
N LYS A 129 -4.09 12.35 -2.27
CA LYS A 129 -5.10 13.30 -1.79
C LYS A 129 -6.45 12.59 -1.72
N ASN A 130 -7.12 12.75 -0.57
CA ASN A 130 -8.41 12.18 -0.16
C ASN A 130 -8.30 10.81 0.53
N ASP A 131 -8.06 10.81 1.84
CA ASP A 131 -8.19 9.62 2.67
C ASP A 131 -9.56 9.60 3.37
N PRO A 132 -10.51 8.76 2.93
CA PRO A 132 -11.62 8.28 3.74
C PRO A 132 -11.28 6.88 4.28
N GLY A 133 -10.32 6.78 5.21
CA GLY A 133 -10.04 5.56 5.95
C GLY A 133 -9.39 4.43 5.14
N PHE A 134 -8.68 3.55 5.86
CA PHE A 134 -8.11 2.33 5.28
C PHE A 134 -9.18 1.54 4.51
N PRO A 135 -8.92 1.11 3.26
CA PRO A 135 -9.86 0.28 2.53
C PRO A 135 -10.11 -1.01 3.33
N SER A 136 -11.38 -1.32 3.55
CA SER A 136 -11.83 -2.50 4.27
C SER A 136 -12.74 -3.28 3.35
N ASN A 137 -12.17 -4.29 2.72
CA ASN A 137 -12.83 -5.08 1.70
C ASN A 137 -13.81 -6.06 2.37
N PRO A 138 -15.13 -5.94 2.16
CA PRO A 138 -16.10 -6.87 2.73
C PRO A 138 -15.89 -8.29 2.19
N ALA A 139 -16.35 -9.31 2.90
CA ALA A 139 -16.27 -10.68 2.40
C ALA A 139 -16.96 -10.81 1.04
N ALA A 140 -16.27 -11.43 0.08
CA ALA A 140 -16.70 -11.48 -1.31
C ALA A 140 -16.13 -12.69 -2.06
N SER A 141 -16.84 -13.09 -3.11
CA SER A 141 -16.41 -14.07 -4.09
C SER A 141 -16.04 -13.40 -5.40
N ILE A 142 -14.94 -13.85 -6.04
CA ILE A 142 -14.46 -13.26 -7.30
C ILE A 142 -14.71 -14.21 -8.45
N TYR A 143 -15.26 -13.67 -9.53
CA TYR A 143 -15.49 -14.34 -10.79
C TYR A 143 -14.78 -13.59 -11.92
N THR A 144 -14.33 -14.30 -12.93
CA THR A 144 -13.69 -13.67 -14.08
C THR A 144 -13.91 -14.46 -15.36
N SER A 145 -13.94 -13.76 -16.49
CA SER A 145 -13.84 -14.34 -17.83
C SER A 145 -12.46 -14.15 -18.44
N LEU A 146 -11.53 -13.54 -17.70
CA LEU A 146 -10.13 -13.39 -18.10
C LEU A 146 -9.44 -14.76 -18.12
N LYS A 147 -8.48 -14.91 -19.04
CA LYS A 147 -7.70 -16.15 -19.13
C LYS A 147 -6.67 -16.21 -18.01
N VAL A 148 -6.99 -16.87 -16.91
CA VAL A 148 -6.13 -16.93 -15.71
C VAL A 148 -4.76 -17.55 -16.03
N ALA A 149 -3.68 -16.94 -15.51
CA ALA A 149 -2.34 -17.52 -15.60
C ALA A 149 -2.23 -18.77 -14.72
N ASN A 150 -1.34 -19.71 -15.07
CA ASN A 150 -1.16 -20.92 -14.27
C ASN A 150 -0.76 -20.51 -12.84
N ASP A 151 -1.38 -21.15 -11.84
CA ASP A 151 -1.16 -20.93 -10.40
C ASP A 151 -1.58 -19.56 -9.84
N SER A 152 -2.27 -18.72 -10.63
CA SER A 152 -2.80 -17.44 -10.13
C SER A 152 -4.08 -17.64 -9.32
N VAL A 153 -4.09 -17.13 -8.09
CA VAL A 153 -5.26 -17.15 -7.21
C VAL A 153 -6.15 -15.94 -7.51
N LEU A 154 -7.43 -16.17 -7.82
CA LEU A 154 -8.37 -15.09 -8.14
C LEU A 154 -8.51 -14.09 -6.99
N MET A 155 -8.60 -14.60 -5.75
CA MET A 155 -8.81 -13.79 -4.55
C MET A 155 -7.79 -12.65 -4.39
N ASN A 156 -6.57 -12.85 -4.89
CA ASN A 156 -5.51 -11.84 -4.88
C ASN A 156 -5.87 -10.54 -5.60
N ALA A 157 -6.83 -10.55 -6.54
CA ALA A 157 -7.31 -9.33 -7.17
C ALA A 157 -8.05 -8.41 -6.18
N TYR A 158 -8.62 -8.98 -5.11
CA TYR A 158 -9.43 -8.29 -4.10
C TYR A 158 -8.77 -8.29 -2.72
N SER A 159 -7.75 -9.11 -2.47
CA SER A 159 -7.05 -9.08 -1.20
C SER A 159 -6.27 -7.78 -1.01
N LEU A 160 -6.17 -7.34 0.25
CA LEU A 160 -5.37 -6.18 0.67
C LEU A 160 -3.93 -6.57 1.04
N ASP A 161 -3.65 -7.87 1.18
CA ASP A 161 -2.28 -8.35 1.19
C ASP A 161 -1.68 -8.12 -0.21
N LYS A 162 -0.39 -7.83 -0.31
CA LYS A 162 0.28 -7.42 -1.57
C LYS A 162 0.41 -8.58 -2.58
N SER A 163 -0.61 -9.43 -2.68
CA SER A 163 -0.78 -10.52 -3.62
C SER A 163 -1.36 -9.99 -4.93
N PHE A 164 -1.04 -10.69 -6.03
CA PHE A 164 -1.38 -10.25 -7.38
C PHE A 164 -2.18 -11.33 -8.12
N PHE A 165 -3.13 -10.89 -8.95
CA PHE A 165 -3.81 -11.74 -9.91
C PHE A 165 -3.23 -11.52 -11.30
N TYR A 166 -2.83 -12.62 -11.94
CA TYR A 166 -2.22 -12.62 -13.26
C TYR A 166 -3.16 -13.25 -14.28
N THR A 167 -3.38 -12.56 -15.39
CA THR A 167 -4.07 -13.12 -16.56
C THR A 167 -3.16 -13.18 -17.77
N LYS A 168 -3.24 -14.23 -18.58
CA LYS A 168 -2.49 -14.43 -19.83
C LYS A 168 -2.90 -13.44 -20.92
N SER A 169 -4.17 -13.05 -20.94
CA SER A 169 -4.75 -12.16 -21.95
C SER A 169 -6.08 -11.61 -21.47
N ALA A 170 -6.34 -10.34 -21.80
CA ALA A 170 -7.67 -9.76 -21.72
C ALA A 170 -8.10 -9.25 -23.08
N GLU A 171 -9.34 -9.55 -23.45
CA GLU A 171 -9.98 -9.08 -24.67
C GLU A 171 -11.12 -8.14 -24.30
N ALA A 172 -11.49 -7.25 -25.23
CA ALA A 172 -12.68 -6.42 -25.08
C ALA A 172 -13.91 -7.28 -24.74
N GLY A 173 -14.63 -6.92 -23.69
CA GLY A 173 -15.76 -7.67 -23.14
C GLY A 173 -15.39 -8.69 -22.06
N ASN A 174 -14.10 -8.96 -21.81
CA ASN A 174 -13.72 -9.73 -20.62
C ASN A 174 -13.94 -8.91 -19.35
N HIS A 175 -14.19 -9.59 -18.25
CA HIS A 175 -14.50 -8.95 -16.98
C HIS A 175 -13.86 -9.68 -15.79
N LEU A 176 -13.71 -8.94 -14.70
CA LEU A 176 -13.51 -9.46 -13.36
C LEU A 176 -14.60 -8.83 -12.48
N THR A 177 -15.37 -9.69 -11.82
CA THR A 177 -16.53 -9.31 -11.00
C THR A 177 -16.29 -9.77 -9.57
N VAL A 178 -16.34 -8.81 -8.65
CA VAL A 178 -16.39 -9.06 -7.21
C VAL A 178 -17.86 -9.08 -6.81
N VAL A 179 -18.32 -10.17 -6.22
CA VAL A 179 -19.68 -10.32 -5.68
C VAL A 179 -19.56 -10.38 -4.16
N LEU A 180 -20.05 -9.35 -3.48
CA LEU A 180 -20.02 -9.28 -2.02
C LEU A 180 -20.96 -10.34 -1.43
N ASP A 181 -20.55 -11.01 -0.37
CA ASP A 181 -21.38 -12.02 0.29
C ASP A 181 -22.65 -11.36 0.85
N VAL A 182 -22.48 -10.19 1.46
CA VAL A 182 -23.55 -9.31 1.95
C VAL A 182 -23.50 -7.98 1.20
N PRO A 183 -24.62 -7.48 0.64
CA PRO A 183 -24.66 -6.15 0.04
C PRO A 183 -24.22 -5.06 1.04
N ALA A 184 -23.34 -4.18 0.58
CA ALA A 184 -22.56 -3.24 1.38
C ALA A 184 -22.84 -1.78 1.02
N LYS A 185 -22.62 -0.86 1.97
CA LYS A 185 -22.49 0.56 1.63
C LYS A 185 -21.03 0.84 1.29
N VAL A 186 -20.74 0.88 0.00
CA VAL A 186 -19.41 1.20 -0.51
C VAL A 186 -19.27 2.71 -0.61
N PHE A 187 -18.24 3.28 -0.02
CA PHE A 187 -17.95 4.73 -0.09
C PHE A 187 -16.94 5.09 -1.17
N GLN A 188 -16.01 4.18 -1.47
CA GLN A 188 -14.96 4.38 -2.46
C GLN A 188 -14.65 3.07 -3.15
N VAL A 189 -14.35 3.16 -4.44
CA VAL A 189 -13.77 2.06 -5.21
C VAL A 189 -12.44 2.52 -5.77
N GLN A 190 -11.41 1.74 -5.48
CA GLN A 190 -10.10 1.88 -6.08
C GLN A 190 -9.79 0.63 -6.91
N VAL A 191 -9.26 0.80 -8.11
CA VAL A 191 -8.80 -0.28 -9.00
C VAL A 191 -7.43 0.06 -9.52
N LEU A 192 -6.49 -0.89 -9.43
CA LEU A 192 -5.14 -0.74 -9.97
C LEU A 192 -4.82 -1.88 -10.95
N THR A 193 -4.27 -1.55 -12.11
CA THR A 193 -3.87 -2.55 -13.11
C THR A 193 -2.45 -2.29 -13.62
N GLY A 194 -1.81 -3.37 -14.08
CA GLY A 194 -0.43 -3.53 -14.50
C GLY A 194 0.59 -3.62 -13.38
N SER A 195 1.77 -4.13 -13.72
CA SER A 195 2.83 -4.35 -12.74
C SER A 195 3.55 -3.06 -12.41
N TYR A 196 3.84 -2.88 -11.12
CA TYR A 196 4.57 -1.72 -10.62
C TYR A 196 5.99 -1.61 -11.19
N LEU A 197 6.62 -2.75 -11.46
CA LEU A 197 8.05 -2.84 -11.77
C LEU A 197 8.45 -2.35 -13.16
N LYS A 198 7.53 -2.19 -14.12
CA LYS A 198 7.88 -1.77 -15.49
C LYS A 198 6.91 -0.79 -16.17
N GLY A 199 5.79 -0.44 -15.54
CA GLY A 199 4.73 0.32 -16.24
C GLY A 199 4.21 -0.37 -17.50
N ARG A 200 4.41 -1.69 -17.60
CA ARG A 200 4.01 -2.55 -18.72
C ARG A 200 2.86 -3.45 -18.28
N ASN A 201 2.09 -3.94 -19.25
CA ASN A 201 0.93 -4.82 -19.04
C ASN A 201 -0.21 -4.20 -18.21
N ARG A 202 -0.45 -2.90 -18.36
CA ARG A 202 -1.61 -2.22 -17.78
C ARG A 202 -2.85 -2.45 -18.63
N LEU A 203 -4.00 -2.52 -17.99
CA LEU A 203 -5.26 -2.42 -18.70
C LEU A 203 -5.53 -0.93 -18.96
N GLU A 204 -4.97 -0.39 -20.05
CA GLU A 204 -5.07 1.04 -20.35
C GLU A 204 -6.52 1.52 -20.53
N LYS A 205 -7.39 0.64 -21.03
CA LYS A 205 -8.80 0.94 -21.29
C LYS A 205 -9.68 -0.12 -20.64
N GLY A 206 -10.41 0.31 -19.62
CA GLY A 206 -11.43 -0.46 -18.95
C GLY A 206 -12.41 0.48 -18.25
N GLN A 207 -13.48 -0.08 -17.73
CA GLN A 207 -14.46 0.66 -16.95
C GLN A 207 -14.88 -0.12 -15.72
N VAL A 208 -15.21 0.61 -14.65
CA VAL A 208 -15.66 0.04 -13.38
C VAL A 208 -17.14 0.33 -13.21
N GLU A 209 -17.89 -0.69 -12.87
CA GLU A 209 -19.35 -0.66 -12.77
C GLU A 209 -19.81 -1.25 -11.44
N LEU A 210 -20.95 -0.76 -10.94
CA LEU A 210 -21.57 -1.20 -9.69
C LEU A 210 -22.91 -1.88 -9.98
N GLY A 211 -23.11 -3.07 -9.44
CA GLY A 211 -24.39 -3.78 -9.45
C GLY A 211 -25.00 -3.80 -8.04
N TYR A 212 -26.32 -3.65 -7.97
CA TYR A 212 -27.05 -3.55 -6.70
C TYR A 212 -27.94 -4.77 -6.45
N ASP A 213 -28.50 -5.37 -7.51
CA ASP A 213 -29.41 -6.50 -7.45
C ASP A 213 -28.80 -7.75 -8.12
N ALA A 214 -28.94 -8.91 -7.47
CA ALA A 214 -28.41 -10.20 -7.93
C ALA A 214 -29.47 -11.31 -7.81
N THR A 215 -30.68 -11.03 -8.30
CA THR A 215 -31.86 -11.87 -8.07
C THR A 215 -31.80 -13.22 -8.77
N ASN A 216 -31.12 -13.32 -9.91
CA ASN A 216 -31.09 -14.53 -10.75
C ASN A 216 -29.70 -15.13 -10.97
N ARG A 217 -28.63 -14.49 -10.49
CA ARG A 217 -27.25 -14.88 -10.76
C ARG A 217 -26.46 -14.97 -9.46
N VAL A 218 -25.80 -16.11 -9.26
CA VAL A 218 -24.93 -16.35 -8.09
C VAL A 218 -23.56 -15.68 -8.25
N ASN A 219 -23.12 -15.51 -9.49
CA ASN A 219 -21.77 -15.08 -9.86
C ASN A 219 -21.71 -13.69 -10.51
N ASP A 220 -22.83 -12.98 -10.58
CA ASP A 220 -22.97 -11.71 -11.29
C ASP A 220 -24.20 -10.94 -10.78
N CYS A 221 -24.31 -9.66 -11.12
CA CYS A 221 -25.52 -8.86 -10.86
C CYS A 221 -26.40 -8.76 -12.13
N ASP A 222 -27.68 -8.47 -11.95
CA ASP A 222 -28.66 -8.41 -13.06
C ASP A 222 -28.41 -7.17 -13.95
N ASP A 223 -28.05 -6.07 -13.31
CA ASP A 223 -27.82 -4.76 -13.90
C ASP A 223 -26.61 -4.04 -13.26
N TYR A 224 -26.04 -3.11 -14.03
CA TYR A 224 -24.81 -2.41 -13.68
C TYR A 224 -24.88 -0.93 -14.05
N ILE A 225 -24.34 -0.10 -13.17
CA ILE A 225 -24.20 1.35 -13.36
C ILE A 225 -22.72 1.70 -13.45
N LEU A 226 -22.34 2.48 -14.46
CA LEU A 226 -20.96 2.94 -14.64
C LEU A 226 -20.53 3.87 -13.50
N LEU A 227 -19.47 3.49 -12.79
CA LEU A 227 -18.81 4.33 -11.78
C LEU A 227 -17.74 5.23 -12.41
N GLY A 228 -16.98 4.70 -13.37
CA GLY A 228 -15.96 5.47 -14.06
C GLY A 228 -15.08 4.65 -15.00
N LEU A 229 -14.28 5.35 -15.79
CA LEU A 229 -13.30 4.76 -16.71
C LEU A 229 -11.94 4.65 -16.02
N LEU A 230 -11.14 3.66 -16.40
CA LEU A 230 -9.74 3.61 -16.02
C LEU A 230 -8.96 4.75 -16.70
N GLU A 231 -8.16 5.47 -15.93
CA GLU A 231 -7.17 6.42 -16.41
C GLU A 231 -5.78 5.82 -16.18
N ASN A 232 -5.04 5.58 -17.27
CA ASN A 232 -3.71 4.94 -17.24
C ASN A 232 -3.66 3.62 -16.45
N GLY A 233 -4.74 2.82 -16.53
CA GLY A 233 -4.85 1.55 -15.82
C GLY A 233 -5.25 1.66 -14.36
N THR A 234 -5.72 2.82 -13.91
CA THR A 234 -6.12 3.05 -12.51
C THR A 234 -7.47 3.75 -12.42
N LEU A 235 -8.21 3.48 -11.35
CA LEU A 235 -9.40 4.24 -10.98
C LEU A 235 -9.43 4.43 -9.47
N ASN A 236 -9.82 5.63 -9.04
CA ASN A 236 -10.10 5.92 -7.64
C ASN A 236 -11.28 6.89 -7.58
N LYS A 237 -12.48 6.37 -7.25
CA LYS A 237 -13.72 7.15 -7.25
C LYS A 237 -14.51 6.90 -5.98
N GLN A 238 -15.05 7.97 -5.41
CA GLN A 238 -16.08 7.87 -4.38
C GLN A 238 -17.39 7.45 -5.03
N VAL A 239 -18.12 6.56 -4.35
CA VAL A 239 -19.47 6.20 -4.71
C VAL A 239 -20.39 7.23 -4.06
N LEU A 240 -20.98 8.09 -4.88
CA LEU A 240 -21.96 9.06 -4.40
C LEU A 240 -23.15 8.27 -3.84
N SER A 241 -23.43 8.50 -2.56
CA SER A 241 -24.59 7.88 -1.90
C SER A 241 -25.85 8.39 -2.60
N ASP A 242 -26.59 7.50 -3.25
CA ASP A 242 -27.91 7.82 -3.77
C ASP A 242 -28.91 7.86 -2.60
N GLU A 243 -29.85 8.82 -2.63
CA GLU A 243 -30.92 9.01 -1.62
C GLU A 243 -31.79 7.75 -1.46
N SER A 244 -31.70 6.82 -2.43
CA SER A 244 -32.38 5.53 -2.46
C SER A 244 -31.88 4.50 -1.43
N GLY A 245 -30.72 4.71 -0.79
CA GLY A 245 -30.18 3.81 0.23
C GLY A 245 -29.75 2.42 -0.31
N LYS A 246 -29.62 2.28 -1.63
CA LYS A 246 -29.23 1.02 -2.28
C LYS A 246 -27.82 0.60 -1.89
N LYS A 247 -27.66 -0.69 -1.57
CA LYS A 247 -26.37 -1.29 -1.20
C LYS A 247 -25.76 -2.01 -2.39
N VAL A 248 -24.46 -1.82 -2.60
CA VAL A 248 -23.71 -2.45 -3.68
C VAL A 248 -23.61 -3.94 -3.39
N LYS A 249 -23.91 -4.78 -4.38
CA LYS A 249 -23.75 -6.23 -4.34
C LYS A 249 -22.59 -6.70 -5.22
N CYS A 250 -22.38 -6.07 -6.38
CA CYS A 250 -21.30 -6.41 -7.29
C CYS A 250 -20.45 -5.20 -7.67
N VAL A 251 -19.15 -5.42 -7.83
CA VAL A 251 -18.23 -4.45 -8.42
C VAL A 251 -17.53 -5.13 -9.59
N ARG A 252 -17.67 -4.58 -10.80
CA ARG A 252 -17.18 -5.19 -12.03
C ARG A 252 -16.17 -4.29 -12.72
N LEU A 253 -15.01 -4.84 -13.05
CA LEU A 253 -14.09 -4.26 -14.04
C LEU A 253 -14.35 -4.92 -15.39
N LEU A 254 -14.74 -4.11 -16.37
CA LEU A 254 -14.96 -4.53 -17.74
C LEU A 254 -13.81 -4.01 -18.62
N VAL A 255 -13.21 -4.90 -19.40
CA VAL A 255 -12.19 -4.57 -20.39
C VAL A 255 -12.86 -3.99 -21.62
N THR A 256 -12.50 -2.75 -21.98
CA THR A 256 -13.14 -2.03 -23.11
C THR A 256 -12.27 -1.97 -24.35
N ALA A 257 -10.97 -2.26 -24.25
CA ALA A 257 -10.11 -2.48 -25.40
C ALA A 257 -9.07 -3.56 -25.13
N THR A 258 -8.77 -4.36 -26.14
CA THR A 258 -7.72 -5.38 -26.09
C THR A 258 -6.35 -4.68 -26.01
N PRO A 259 -5.56 -4.89 -24.93
CA PRO A 259 -4.23 -4.32 -24.83
C PRO A 259 -3.23 -5.04 -25.74
N PRO A 260 -2.15 -4.37 -26.16
CA PRO A 260 -1.13 -4.96 -27.02
C PRO A 260 -0.30 -6.00 -26.25
N SER A 261 -0.76 -7.25 -26.22
CA SER A 261 -0.09 -8.49 -25.80
C SER A 261 0.76 -8.47 -24.51
N GLY A 262 0.33 -9.18 -23.47
CA GLY A 262 1.14 -9.43 -22.27
C GLY A 262 0.29 -9.75 -21.05
N ILE A 263 0.89 -10.40 -20.05
CA ILE A 263 0.24 -10.81 -18.80
C ILE A 263 -0.28 -9.57 -18.07
N ILE A 264 -1.59 -9.35 -18.03
CA ILE A 264 -2.17 -8.22 -17.29
C ILE A 264 -2.17 -8.59 -15.82
N ASP A 265 -1.57 -7.71 -15.04
CA ASP A 265 -1.60 -7.74 -13.59
C ASP A 265 -2.80 -6.88 -13.16
N THR A 266 -3.74 -7.40 -12.38
CA THR A 266 -4.79 -6.55 -11.80
C THR A 266 -4.70 -6.70 -10.30
N SER A 267 -4.29 -5.63 -9.63
CA SER A 267 -4.16 -5.59 -8.19
C SER A 267 -5.21 -4.66 -7.59
N THR A 268 -5.84 -5.13 -6.52
CA THR A 268 -6.54 -4.32 -5.54
C THR A 268 -7.81 -3.62 -6.08
N TYR A 269 -8.95 -4.27 -5.86
CA TYR A 269 -10.21 -3.56 -5.61
C TYR A 269 -10.19 -3.12 -4.16
N GLY A 270 -9.95 -1.85 -3.88
CA GLY A 270 -10.17 -1.29 -2.54
C GLY A 270 -11.63 -0.83 -2.45
N LEU A 271 -12.43 -1.51 -1.62
CA LEU A 271 -13.74 -1.01 -1.18
C LEU A 271 -13.56 -0.48 0.24
N SER A 272 -14.01 0.74 0.50
CA SER A 272 -14.14 1.23 1.88
C SER A 272 -15.60 1.14 2.33
N GLU A 273 -15.83 0.36 3.39
CA GLU A 273 -17.05 0.40 4.20
C GLU A 273 -16.83 1.30 5.43
N VAL A 274 -17.90 1.98 5.85
CA VAL A 274 -18.04 2.59 7.19
C VAL A 274 -19.34 2.08 7.78
#